data_AF-A0A929QK64-F1
#
_entry.id   AF-A0A929QK64-F1
#
_cell.length_a   1.000
_cell.length_b   1.000
_cell.length_c   1.000
_cell.angle_alpha   90.00
_cell.angle_beta   90.00
_cell.angle_gamma   90.00
#
_symmetry.space_group_name_H-M   'P 1'
#
loop_
_entity.id
_entity.type
_entity.pdbx_description
1 polymer ?
#
loop_
_entity_poly.entity_id
_entity_poly.type
_entity_poly.pdbx_seq_one_letter_code
_entity_poly.pdbx_strand_id
1 'polypeptide(L)'
;MKRFLALLFLLFSAFAYANENAVVVAIEEQTPRINPLYDEDHDPTLSLVFSGLTSHDENSHVVPELAKSWQVSDDGLEYVFELRDDAFWHDGVKFSAKDVKFTIEAAQDKKLNAPAISNYEVVKSVEILGDYKVKITLSEPFPPFLDALSFGVLPEHILK
;
A
#
# COMPACT_ATOMS: atom_id res chain seq x y z
N MET A 1 64.12 26.78 -19.68
CA MET A 1 63.85 25.71 -18.69
C MET A 1 62.57 26.06 -17.93
N LYS A 2 61.72 25.05 -17.72
CA LYS A 2 60.46 25.03 -16.93
C LYS A 2 59.26 25.74 -17.57
N ARG A 3 58.53 24.94 -18.35
CA ARG A 3 57.19 25.18 -18.90
C ARG A 3 56.18 25.22 -17.75
N PHE A 4 55.43 26.31 -17.63
CA PHE A 4 54.25 26.38 -16.76
C PHE A 4 53.09 25.73 -17.51
N LEU A 5 52.81 24.47 -17.19
CA LEU A 5 51.63 23.76 -17.66
C LEU A 5 50.51 24.04 -16.66
N ALA A 6 49.77 25.14 -16.86
CA ALA A 6 48.49 25.34 -16.19
C ALA A 6 47.49 24.37 -16.83
N LEU A 7 47.32 23.20 -16.23
CA LEU A 7 46.21 22.31 -16.57
C LEU A 7 44.91 23.04 -16.20
N LEU A 8 44.26 23.53 -17.24
CA LEU A 8 42.91 24.04 -17.25
C LEU A 8 41.98 22.94 -16.73
N PHE A 9 41.66 22.97 -15.43
CA PHE A 9 40.49 22.28 -14.90
C PHE A 9 39.28 22.98 -15.53
N LEU A 10 38.87 22.50 -16.71
CA LEU A 10 37.53 22.73 -17.23
C LEU A 10 36.58 22.08 -16.23
N LEU A 11 36.20 22.87 -15.22
CA LEU A 11 34.94 22.72 -14.50
C LEU A 11 33.85 22.79 -15.57
N PHE A 12 33.54 21.64 -16.15
CA PHE A 12 32.23 21.40 -16.72
C PHE A 12 31.29 21.34 -15.51
N SER A 13 30.91 22.51 -15.00
CA SER A 13 29.72 22.66 -14.19
C SER A 13 28.57 22.27 -15.10
N ALA A 14 28.31 20.98 -15.19
CA ALA A 14 27.00 20.48 -15.50
C ALA A 14 26.10 21.04 -14.40
N PHE A 15 25.54 22.21 -14.65
CA PHE A 15 24.23 22.51 -14.10
C PHE A 15 23.35 21.38 -14.62
N ALA A 16 23.24 20.31 -13.82
CA ALA A 16 22.12 19.42 -13.92
C ALA A 16 20.92 20.35 -13.76
N TYR A 17 20.23 20.62 -14.86
CA TYR A 17 18.91 21.22 -14.78
C TYR A 17 18.08 20.26 -13.93
N ALA A 18 17.87 20.61 -12.67
CA ALA A 18 16.85 19.96 -11.87
C ALA A 18 15.55 20.18 -12.64
N ASN A 19 14.99 19.11 -13.19
CA ASN A 19 13.65 19.18 -13.74
C ASN A 19 12.73 19.48 -12.56
N GLU A 20 12.13 20.67 -12.54
CA GLU A 20 11.26 21.10 -11.44
C GLU A 20 10.04 20.19 -11.25
N ASN A 21 9.72 19.36 -12.25
CA ASN A 21 8.66 18.35 -12.20
C ASN A 21 9.17 16.93 -11.92
N ALA A 22 10.42 16.76 -11.48
CA ALA A 22 10.99 15.45 -11.17
C ALA A 22 11.51 15.39 -9.73
N VAL A 23 11.08 14.36 -9.02
CA VAL A 23 11.68 13.94 -7.74
C VAL A 23 12.50 12.69 -8.01
N VAL A 24 13.78 12.72 -7.64
CA VAL A 24 14.69 11.58 -7.78
C VAL A 24 15.07 11.08 -6.40
N VAL A 25 14.64 9.87 -6.07
CA VAL A 25 14.96 9.17 -4.83
C VAL A 25 15.74 7.91 -5.18
N ALA A 26 16.92 7.74 -4.58
CA ALA A 26 17.66 6.49 -4.66
C ALA A 26 17.13 5.52 -3.60
N ILE A 27 16.87 4.28 -4.00
CA ILE A 27 16.49 3.17 -3.11
C ILE A 27 17.60 2.13 -3.13
N GLU A 28 17.82 1.48 -1.99
CA GLU A 28 18.91 0.51 -1.81
C GLU A 28 18.64 -0.79 -2.58
N GLU A 29 17.40 -1.26 -2.52
CA GLU A 29 16.96 -2.53 -3.09
C GLU A 29 15.86 -2.32 -4.13
N GLN A 30 15.71 -3.30 -5.02
CA GLN A 30 14.67 -3.32 -6.03
C GLN A 30 13.79 -4.55 -5.81
N THR A 31 12.48 -4.35 -5.59
CA THR A 31 11.56 -5.48 -5.62
C THR A 31 11.43 -6.06 -7.03
N PRO A 32 11.46 -7.40 -7.19
CA PRO A 32 11.17 -8.03 -8.48
C PRO A 32 9.69 -7.91 -8.88
N ARG A 33 8.79 -7.54 -7.94
CA ARG A 33 7.33 -7.52 -8.14
C ARG A 33 6.70 -6.33 -7.43
N ILE A 34 6.11 -5.43 -8.21
CA ILE A 34 5.30 -4.31 -7.69
C ILE A 34 3.88 -4.83 -7.41
N ASN A 35 3.75 -5.63 -6.35
CA ASN A 35 2.48 -6.18 -5.88
C ASN A 35 2.52 -6.31 -4.34
N PRO A 36 1.60 -5.64 -3.61
CA PRO A 36 1.57 -5.66 -2.15
C PRO A 36 1.61 -7.06 -1.53
N LEU A 37 1.02 -8.08 -2.18
CA LEU A 37 0.98 -9.47 -1.64
C LEU A 37 2.35 -10.07 -1.39
N TYR A 38 3.39 -9.54 -2.03
CA TYR A 38 4.75 -10.04 -1.98
C TYR A 38 5.73 -9.05 -1.37
N ASP A 39 5.22 -8.06 -0.64
CA ASP A 39 6.08 -7.15 0.11
C ASP A 39 6.69 -7.88 1.31
N GLU A 40 8.01 -7.92 1.36
CA GLU A 40 8.79 -8.52 2.45
C GLU A 40 9.51 -7.44 3.28
N ASP A 41 9.86 -6.32 2.65
CA ASP A 41 10.81 -5.32 3.18
C ASP A 41 10.28 -3.88 3.15
N HIS A 42 8.95 -3.69 3.04
CA HIS A 42 8.31 -2.37 2.95
C HIS A 42 8.86 -1.56 1.78
N ASP A 43 8.83 -2.14 0.58
CA ASP A 43 9.35 -1.45 -0.61
C ASP A 43 8.60 -0.11 -0.81
N PRO A 44 9.30 1.04 -0.75
CA PRO A 44 8.65 2.35 -0.80
C PRO A 44 7.94 2.60 -2.13
N THR A 45 8.22 1.83 -3.18
CA THR A 45 7.51 1.93 -4.46
C THR A 45 6.08 1.41 -4.39
N LEU A 46 5.77 0.51 -3.46
CA LEU A 46 4.42 -0.04 -3.32
C LEU A 46 3.45 1.02 -2.79
N SER A 47 3.87 1.82 -1.81
CA SER A 47 3.04 2.93 -1.28
C SER A 47 2.90 4.11 -2.24
N LEU A 48 3.70 4.17 -3.31
CA LEU A 48 3.51 5.11 -4.41
C LEU A 48 2.43 4.66 -5.41
N VAL A 49 2.13 3.36 -5.47
CA VAL A 49 1.23 2.77 -6.47
C VAL A 49 -0.08 2.30 -5.86
N PHE A 50 -0.06 1.83 -4.61
CA PHE A 50 -1.19 1.23 -3.93
C PHE A 50 -1.47 1.95 -2.61
N SER A 51 -2.75 1.99 -2.25
CA SER A 51 -3.26 2.53 -1.00
C SER A 51 -3.92 1.44 -0.17
N GLY A 52 -3.81 1.52 1.16
CA GLY A 52 -4.48 0.63 2.09
C GLY A 52 -5.87 1.13 2.46
N LEU A 53 -6.60 0.35 3.29
CA LEU A 53 -7.81 0.88 3.93
C LEU A 53 -7.45 1.96 4.95
N THR A 54 -6.37 1.71 5.68
CA THR A 54 -5.76 2.61 6.65
C THR A 54 -4.38 3.05 6.14
N SER A 55 -3.80 4.04 6.79
CA SER A 55 -2.42 4.46 6.61
C SER A 55 -1.86 4.94 7.95
N HIS A 56 -0.70 5.57 7.95
CA HIS A 56 -0.05 6.09 9.15
C HIS A 56 0.26 7.58 8.99
N ASP A 57 0.00 8.36 10.04
CA ASP A 57 0.42 9.76 10.09
C ASP A 57 1.92 9.91 10.44
N GLU A 58 2.39 11.15 10.51
CA GLU A 58 3.78 11.48 10.87
C GLU A 58 4.22 11.00 12.26
N ASN A 59 3.27 10.63 13.13
CA ASN A 59 3.49 10.08 14.47
C ASN A 59 3.24 8.56 14.52
N SER A 60 3.09 7.92 13.36
CA SER A 60 2.77 6.49 13.22
C SER A 60 1.42 6.09 13.83
N HIS A 61 0.47 7.01 13.96
CA HIS A 61 -0.90 6.64 14.31
C HIS A 61 -1.64 6.16 13.07
N VAL A 62 -2.43 5.09 13.24
CA VAL A 62 -3.35 4.62 12.21
C VAL A 62 -4.37 5.71 11.87
N VAL A 63 -4.46 6.06 10.59
CA VAL A 63 -5.39 7.05 10.04
C VAL A 63 -6.16 6.49 8.84
N PRO A 64 -7.31 7.10 8.46
CA PRO A 64 -8.06 6.69 7.27
C PRO A 64 -7.31 6.93 5.95
N GLU A 65 -7.45 6.00 4.99
CA GLU A 65 -6.98 6.15 3.60
C GLU A 65 -8.09 5.80 2.58
N LEU A 66 -8.18 4.55 2.10
CA LEU A 66 -9.32 4.11 1.25
C LEU A 66 -10.60 3.89 2.06
N ALA A 67 -10.48 3.62 3.37
CA ALA A 67 -11.60 3.75 4.29
C ALA A 67 -11.74 5.22 4.72
N LYS A 68 -12.97 5.72 4.81
CA LYS A 68 -13.29 7.04 5.40
C LYS A 68 -13.37 6.95 6.93
N SER A 69 -13.84 5.82 7.44
CA SER A 69 -14.02 5.56 8.87
C SER A 69 -14.26 4.07 9.10
N TRP A 70 -14.11 3.62 10.34
CA TRP A 70 -14.50 2.28 10.76
C TRP A 70 -15.10 2.27 12.16
N GLN A 71 -15.82 1.20 12.47
CA GLN A 71 -16.29 0.87 13.80
C GLN A 71 -15.76 -0.50 14.19
N VAL A 72 -15.36 -0.64 15.45
CA VAL A 72 -14.90 -1.91 16.03
C VAL A 72 -15.89 -2.32 17.11
N SER A 73 -16.31 -3.58 17.11
CA SER A 73 -17.16 -4.13 18.17
C SER A 73 -16.43 -4.17 19.52
N ASP A 74 -17.18 -4.20 20.62
CA ASP A 74 -16.63 -4.21 21.98
C ASP A 74 -15.71 -5.41 22.26
N ASP A 75 -15.95 -6.54 21.59
CA ASP A 75 -15.13 -7.76 21.68
C ASP A 75 -13.90 -7.76 20.74
N GLY A 76 -13.75 -6.73 19.90
CA GLY A 76 -12.63 -6.59 18.97
C GLY A 76 -12.66 -7.56 17.79
N LEU A 77 -13.79 -8.22 17.52
CA LEU A 77 -13.93 -9.24 16.49
C LEU A 77 -14.55 -8.73 15.19
N GLU A 78 -15.37 -7.68 15.23
CA GLU A 78 -16.07 -7.16 14.06
C GLU A 78 -15.60 -5.75 13.73
N TYR A 79 -15.20 -5.55 12.48
CA TYR A 79 -14.77 -4.27 11.93
C TYR A 79 -15.67 -3.91 10.76
N VAL A 80 -16.36 -2.76 10.85
CA VAL A 80 -17.21 -2.26 9.77
C VAL A 80 -16.58 -1.00 9.19
N PHE A 81 -16.20 -1.06 7.92
CA PHE A 81 -15.56 0.04 7.21
C PHE A 81 -16.56 0.73 6.26
N GLU A 82 -16.57 2.06 6.31
CA GLU A 82 -17.16 2.91 5.27
C GLU A 82 -16.04 3.34 4.32
N LEU A 83 -16.19 3.05 3.04
CA LEU A 83 -15.15 3.24 2.02
C LEU A 83 -15.32 4.56 1.26
N ARG A 84 -14.22 5.00 0.65
CA ARG A 84 -14.23 6.11 -0.31
C ARG A 84 -15.02 5.74 -1.56
N ASP A 85 -15.89 6.65 -1.98
CA ASP A 85 -16.73 6.54 -3.18
C ASP A 85 -16.30 7.51 -4.28
N ASP A 86 -15.16 8.16 -4.08
CA ASP A 86 -14.48 9.08 -5.00
C ASP A 86 -13.12 8.54 -5.45
N ALA A 87 -12.76 7.32 -5.02
CA ALA A 87 -11.51 6.67 -5.38
C ALA A 87 -11.65 5.88 -6.70
N PHE A 88 -10.61 5.97 -7.52
CA PHE A 88 -10.51 5.30 -8.82
C PHE A 88 -9.15 4.63 -8.92
N TRP A 89 -9.14 3.47 -9.58
CA TRP A 89 -7.94 2.84 -10.08
C TRP A 89 -7.31 3.68 -11.19
N HIS A 90 -6.02 3.44 -11.45
CA HIS A 90 -5.26 4.19 -12.45
C HIS A 90 -5.77 4.01 -13.89
N ASP A 91 -6.59 2.98 -14.15
CA ASP A 91 -7.27 2.74 -15.43
C ASP A 91 -8.67 3.40 -15.53
N GLY A 92 -9.08 4.13 -14.48
CA GLY A 92 -10.37 4.81 -14.40
C GLY A 92 -11.52 3.93 -13.87
N VAL A 93 -11.29 2.66 -13.56
CA VAL A 93 -12.30 1.82 -12.89
C VAL A 93 -12.48 2.28 -11.45
N LYS A 94 -13.72 2.28 -10.97
CA LYS A 94 -14.03 2.76 -9.62
C LYS A 94 -13.64 1.72 -8.56
N PHE A 95 -12.95 2.16 -7.50
CA PHE A 95 -12.65 1.32 -6.34
C PHE A 95 -13.94 0.92 -5.61
N SER A 96 -14.01 -0.30 -5.07
CA SER A 96 -15.18 -0.77 -4.31
C SER A 96 -14.85 -1.80 -3.23
N ALA A 97 -15.84 -2.16 -2.42
CA ALA A 97 -15.75 -3.24 -1.42
C ALA A 97 -15.37 -4.61 -2.03
N LYS A 98 -15.53 -4.79 -3.34
CA LYS A 98 -15.10 -6.02 -4.04
C LYS A 98 -13.57 -6.13 -4.07
N ASP A 99 -12.87 -5.02 -4.28
CA ASP A 99 -11.41 -4.98 -4.30
C ASP A 99 -10.84 -5.32 -2.91
N VAL A 100 -11.48 -4.80 -1.87
CA VAL A 100 -11.12 -5.10 -0.47
C VAL A 100 -11.27 -6.59 -0.17
N LYS A 101 -12.44 -7.15 -0.51
CA LYS A 101 -12.71 -8.57 -0.32
C LYS A 101 -11.72 -9.44 -1.08
N PHE A 102 -11.51 -9.13 -2.36
CA PHE A 102 -10.56 -9.84 -3.21
C PHE A 102 -9.14 -9.81 -2.62
N THR A 103 -8.69 -8.65 -2.14
CA THR A 103 -7.35 -8.49 -1.57
C THR A 103 -7.14 -9.37 -0.35
N ILE A 104 -8.08 -9.35 0.59
CA ILE A 104 -7.99 -10.16 1.82
C ILE A 104 -8.04 -11.65 1.48
N GLU A 105 -8.95 -12.07 0.59
CA GLU A 105 -9.03 -13.47 0.16
C GLU A 105 -7.75 -13.92 -0.57
N ALA A 106 -7.14 -13.05 -1.37
CA ALA A 106 -5.86 -13.32 -2.01
C ALA A 106 -4.72 -13.44 -0.99
N ALA A 107 -4.67 -12.57 0.02
CA ALA A 107 -3.68 -12.66 1.09
C ALA A 107 -3.80 -13.97 1.89
N GLN A 108 -5.01 -14.54 1.99
CA GLN A 108 -5.26 -15.82 2.65
C GLN A 108 -5.02 -17.05 1.76
N ASP A 109 -4.86 -16.89 0.44
CA ASP A 109 -4.66 -18.03 -0.46
C ASP A 109 -3.25 -18.61 -0.32
N LYS A 110 -3.18 -19.76 0.35
CA LYS A 110 -1.95 -20.54 0.56
C LYS A 110 -1.22 -20.90 -0.74
N LYS A 111 -1.91 -20.94 -1.89
CA LYS A 111 -1.26 -21.20 -3.18
C LYS A 111 -0.39 -20.03 -3.65
N LEU A 112 -0.73 -18.82 -3.23
CA LEU A 112 0.01 -17.62 -3.61
C LEU A 112 1.31 -17.48 -2.83
N ASN A 113 1.46 -18.16 -1.68
CA ASN A 113 2.62 -18.05 -0.79
C ASN A 113 2.98 -16.59 -0.47
N ALA A 114 1.96 -15.77 -0.20
CA ALA A 114 2.11 -14.37 0.17
C ALA A 114 2.71 -14.26 1.59
N PRO A 115 3.80 -13.50 1.82
CA PRO A 115 4.33 -13.21 3.15
C PRO A 115 3.28 -12.60 4.09
N ALA A 116 2.37 -11.80 3.54
CA ALA A 116 1.30 -11.14 4.28
C ALA A 116 0.28 -12.08 4.92
N ILE A 117 0.26 -13.38 4.56
CA ILE A 117 -0.78 -14.33 4.99
C ILE A 117 -0.97 -14.35 6.51
N SER A 118 0.10 -14.28 7.29
CA SER A 118 0.07 -14.32 8.76
C SER A 118 -0.78 -13.21 9.38
N ASN A 119 -0.84 -12.03 8.76
CA ASN A 119 -1.65 -10.91 9.21
C ASN A 119 -3.15 -11.10 8.91
N TYR A 120 -3.48 -12.00 7.99
CA TYR A 120 -4.84 -12.22 7.51
C TYR A 120 -5.40 -13.60 7.89
N GLU A 121 -4.61 -14.51 8.47
CA GLU A 121 -5.09 -15.83 8.93
C GLU A 121 -6.21 -15.72 9.98
N VAL A 122 -6.20 -14.65 10.79
CA VAL A 122 -7.25 -14.37 11.79
C VAL A 122 -8.56 -13.90 11.17
N VAL A 123 -8.60 -13.54 9.87
CA VAL A 123 -9.83 -13.10 9.22
C VAL A 123 -10.72 -14.30 8.93
N LYS A 124 -11.88 -14.36 9.60
CA LYS A 124 -12.87 -15.41 9.43
C LYS A 124 -13.77 -15.18 8.21
N SER A 125 -14.16 -13.93 7.96
CA SER A 125 -15.03 -13.59 6.83
C SER A 125 -14.94 -12.12 6.43
N VAL A 126 -15.15 -11.88 5.13
CA VAL A 126 -15.35 -10.53 4.56
C VAL A 126 -16.71 -10.46 3.88
N GLU A 127 -17.60 -9.64 4.42
CA GLU A 127 -18.97 -9.44 3.96
C GLU A 127 -19.13 -8.07 3.29
N ILE A 128 -19.61 -8.06 2.06
CA ILE A 128 -19.93 -6.82 1.34
C ILE A 128 -21.34 -6.39 1.75
N LEU A 129 -21.44 -5.30 2.49
CA LEU A 129 -22.72 -4.72 2.93
C LEU A 129 -23.26 -3.66 1.96
N GLY A 130 -22.44 -3.27 0.99
CA GLY A 130 -22.75 -2.36 -0.11
C GLY A 130 -21.48 -2.03 -0.90
N ASP A 131 -21.61 -1.31 -2.01
CA ASP A 131 -20.47 -1.01 -2.90
C ASP A 131 -19.29 -0.33 -2.18
N TYR A 132 -19.59 0.45 -1.14
CA TYR A 132 -18.60 1.19 -0.34
C TYR A 132 -18.70 0.85 1.16
N LYS A 133 -19.17 -0.35 1.50
CA LYS A 133 -19.29 -0.77 2.89
C LYS A 133 -18.95 -2.25 3.04
N VAL A 134 -17.98 -2.55 3.91
CA VAL A 134 -17.50 -3.91 4.14
C VAL A 134 -17.44 -4.19 5.63
N LYS A 135 -17.83 -5.41 6.01
CA LYS A 135 -17.66 -5.95 7.35
C LYS A 135 -16.61 -7.05 7.31
N ILE A 136 -15.62 -6.95 8.19
CA ILE A 136 -14.59 -7.97 8.39
C ILE A 136 -14.80 -8.56 9.79
N THR A 137 -14.86 -9.88 9.87
CA THR A 137 -15.00 -10.61 11.13
C THR A 137 -13.74 -11.42 11.37
N LEU A 138 -13.19 -11.33 12.57
CA LEU A 138 -12.01 -12.09 13.01
C LEU A 138 -12.41 -13.35 13.77
N SER A 139 -11.53 -14.35 13.78
CA SER A 139 -11.68 -15.56 14.61
C SER A 139 -11.30 -15.32 16.07
N GLU A 140 -10.41 -14.37 16.32
CA GLU A 140 -9.93 -13.95 17.64
C GLU A 140 -9.50 -12.48 17.61
N PRO A 141 -9.43 -11.78 18.75
CA PRO A 141 -9.00 -10.38 18.77
C PRO A 141 -7.55 -10.26 18.31
N PHE A 142 -7.31 -9.39 17.33
CA PHE A 142 -5.97 -9.12 16.80
C PHE A 142 -5.70 -7.61 16.88
N PRO A 143 -5.03 -7.12 17.95
CA PRO A 143 -4.80 -5.69 18.15
C PRO A 143 -4.14 -4.94 16.97
N PRO A 144 -3.17 -5.51 16.23
CA PRO A 144 -2.54 -4.81 15.10
C PRO A 144 -3.34 -4.95 13.79
N PHE A 145 -4.61 -5.38 13.83
CA PHE A 145 -5.38 -5.62 12.60
C PHE A 145 -5.55 -4.35 11.76
N LEU A 146 -5.74 -3.18 12.38
CA LEU A 146 -5.83 -1.93 11.65
C LEU A 146 -4.50 -1.51 11.00
N ASP A 147 -3.36 -1.85 11.61
CA ASP A 147 -2.04 -1.67 10.99
C ASP A 147 -1.87 -2.61 9.79
N ALA A 148 -2.28 -3.88 9.92
CA ALA A 148 -2.22 -4.84 8.81
C ALA A 148 -3.01 -4.38 7.58
N LEU A 149 -4.06 -3.58 7.78
CA LEU A 149 -4.90 -3.03 6.70
C LEU A 149 -4.32 -1.78 6.01
N SER A 150 -3.11 -1.32 6.39
CA SER A 150 -2.34 -0.35 5.60
C SER A 150 -1.70 -0.97 4.36
N PHE A 151 -1.80 -2.30 4.26
CA PHE A 151 -1.46 -3.07 3.10
C PHE A 151 -2.26 -2.64 1.87
N GLY A 152 -1.56 -2.45 0.74
CA GLY A 152 -2.14 -1.98 -0.50
C GLY A 152 -3.25 -2.88 -1.05
N VAL A 153 -4.40 -2.29 -1.37
CA VAL A 153 -5.51 -2.98 -2.02
C VAL A 153 -5.14 -3.38 -3.45
N LEU A 154 -5.70 -4.49 -3.93
CA LEU A 154 -5.53 -5.03 -5.28
C LEU A 154 -6.80 -4.83 -6.14
N PRO A 155 -6.64 -4.59 -7.45
CA PRO A 155 -7.76 -4.45 -8.38
C PRO A 155 -8.38 -5.80 -8.74
N GLU A 156 -9.58 -6.10 -8.23
CA GLU A 156 -10.29 -7.36 -8.50
C GLU A 156 -10.53 -7.56 -9.99
N HIS A 157 -10.82 -6.48 -10.71
CA HIS A 157 -11.17 -6.53 -12.13
C HIS A 157 -9.99 -6.85 -13.05
N ILE A 158 -8.74 -6.75 -12.58
CA ILE A 158 -7.53 -7.08 -13.35
C ILE A 158 -7.03 -8.49 -13.03
N LEU A 159 -7.21 -8.95 -11.78
CA LEU A 159 -6.49 -10.11 -11.23
C LEU A 159 -7.35 -11.38 -11.06
N LYS A 160 -8.61 -11.35 -11.51
CA LYS A 160 -9.55 -12.47 -11.42
C LYS A 160 -9.53 -13.41 -12.61
#